data_AF-A0A943XVF8-F1
#
_entry.id   AF-A0A943XVF8-F1
#
_cell.length_a   1.000
_cell.length_b   1.000
_cell.length_c   1.000
_cell.angle_alpha   90.00
_cell.angle_beta   90.00
_cell.angle_gamma   90.00
#
_symmetry.space_group_name_H-M   'P 1'
#
loop_
_entity.id
_entity.type
_entity.pdbx_description
1 polymer ?
#
loop_
_entity_poly.entity_id
_entity_poly.type
_entity_poly.pdbx_seq_one_letter_code
_entity_poly.pdbx_strand_id
1 'polypeptide(L)' 'MEEIKKTLEAFNRVIDDLLTLNDQEYICNILQSSPAIKEKYRKFIRTYGDLAELSVEFEIIRNILFGGNIDWEEVSKTL' A
#
# COMPACT_ATOMS: atom_id res chain seq x y z
N MET A 1 13.40 4.55 17.91
CA MET A 1 13.43 3.28 17.14
C MET A 1 12.04 2.70 16.89
N GLU A 2 11.19 2.59 17.92
CA GLU A 2 9.83 2.07 17.79
C GLU A 2 9.00 2.83 16.74
N GLU A 3 9.15 4.15 16.67
CA GLU A 3 8.47 4.99 15.68
C GLU A 3 8.93 4.74 14.24
N ILE A 4 10.22 4.43 14.02
CA ILE A 4 10.79 4.08 12.71
C ILE A 4 10.18 2.74 12.26
N LYS A 5 10.15 1.73 13.14
CA LYS A 5 9.53 0.43 12.85
C LYS A 5 8.04 0.58 12.54
N LYS A 6 7.28 1.30 13.37
CA LYS A 6 5.87 1.58 13.14
C LYS A 6 5.61 2.27 11.80
N THR A 7 6.47 3.21 11.43
CA THR A 7 6.33 3.93 10.15
C THR A 7 6.64 3.02 8.97
N LEU A 8 7.67 2.19 9.05
CA LEU A 8 7.99 1.20 8.01
C LEU A 8 6.87 0.16 7.84
N GLU A 9 6.33 -0.34 8.96
CA GLU A 9 5.17 -1.24 8.97
C GLU A 9 3.94 -0.59 8.34
N ALA A 10 3.70 0.70 8.61
CA ALA A 10 2.60 1.44 7.99
C ALA A 10 2.76 1.53 6.47
N PHE A 11 3.98 1.80 5.97
CA PHE A 11 4.25 1.79 4.53
C PHE A 11 3.99 0.41 3.90
N ASN A 12 4.52 -0.66 4.50
CA ASN A 12 4.32 -2.01 4.00
C ASN A 12 2.84 -2.38 3.95
N ARG A 13 2.09 -2.05 5.01
CA ARG A 13 0.65 -2.30 5.07
C ARG A 13 -0.11 -1.55 3.98
N VAL A 14 0.19 -0.28 3.76
CA VAL A 14 -0.47 0.52 2.70
C VAL A 14 -0.20 -0.09 1.32
N ILE A 15 1.03 -0.51 1.04
CA ILE A 15 1.41 -1.15 -0.22
C ILE A 15 0.61 -2.45 -0.42
N ASP A 16 0.60 -3.33 0.58
CA ASP A 16 -0.09 -4.62 0.52
C ASP A 16 -1.61 -4.45 0.38
N ASP A 17 -2.20 -3.50 1.13
CA ASP A 17 -3.63 -3.22 1.10
C ASP A 17 -4.04 -2.63 -0.26
N LEU A 18 -3.22 -1.75 -0.86
CA LEU A 18 -3.49 -1.19 -2.20
C LEU A 18 -3.47 -2.27 -3.27
N LEU A 19 -2.50 -3.19 -3.24
CA LEU A 19 -2.43 -4.32 -4.16
C LEU A 19 -3.64 -5.24 -4.02
N THR A 20 -4.01 -5.56 -2.77
CA THR A 20 -5.19 -6.38 -2.47
C THR A 20 -6.48 -5.72 -2.98
N LEU A 21 -6.63 -4.41 -2.77
CA LEU A 21 -7.79 -3.65 -3.23
C LEU A 21 -7.80 -3.42 -4.74
N ASN A 22 -6.67 -3.56 -5.43
CA ASN A 22 -6.62 -3.50 -6.88
C ASN A 22 -7.16 -4.76 -7.56
N ASP A 23 -7.24 -5.87 -6.82
CA ASP A 23 -7.73 -7.14 -7.33
C ASP A 23 -9.26 -7.09 -7.57
N GLN A 24 -9.62 -6.73 -8.80
CA GLN A 24 -11.01 -6.67 -9.22
C GLN A 24 -11.69 -8.03 -9.19
N GLU A 25 -10.95 -9.12 -9.41
CA GLU A 25 -11.50 -10.47 -9.37
C GLU A 25 -11.87 -10.85 -7.94
N TYR A 26 -11.00 -10.56 -6.97
CA TYR A 26 -11.30 -10.74 -5.55
C TYR A 26 -12.53 -9.94 -5.13
N ILE A 27 -12.58 -8.64 -5.44
CA ILE A 27 -13.67 -7.75 -5.01
C ILE A 27 -15.00 -8.10 -5.71
N CYS A 28 -14.97 -8.41 -7.01
CA CYS A 28 -16.18 -8.66 -7.77
C CYS A 28 -16.68 -10.11 -7.65
N ASN A 29 -15.79 -11.09 -7.52
CA ASN A 29 -16.18 -12.50 -7.64
C ASN A 29 -16.07 -13.25 -6.31
N ILE A 30 -15.04 -12.99 -5.51
CA ILE A 30 -14.80 -13.72 -4.25
C ILE A 30 -15.69 -13.18 -3.12
N LEU A 31 -15.81 -11.85 -2.99
CA LEU A 31 -16.67 -11.24 -1.97
C LEU A 31 -18.19 -11.37 -2.27
N GLN A 32 -18.58 -12.02 -3.36
CA GLN A 32 -19.99 -12.15 -3.81
C GLN A 32 -20.75 -10.81 -3.83
N SER A 33 -20.05 -9.73 -4.15
CA SER A 33 -20.58 -8.37 -4.15
C SER A 33 -21.81 -8.24 -5.05
N SER A 34 -22.83 -7.50 -4.60
CA SER A 34 -24.00 -7.21 -5.43
C SER A 34 -23.63 -6.39 -6.68
N PRO A 35 -24.42 -6.43 -7.76
CA PRO A 35 -24.13 -5.67 -8.98
C PRO A 35 -23.92 -4.17 -8.72
N ALA A 36 -24.67 -3.58 -7.79
CA ALA A 36 -24.54 -2.18 -7.40
C ALA A 36 -23.19 -1.88 -6.73
N ILE A 37 -22.66 -2.80 -5.92
CA ILE A 37 -21.35 -2.66 -5.27
C ILE A 37 -20.22 -2.81 -6.30
N LYS A 38 -20.32 -3.79 -7.21
CA LYS A 38 -19.35 -3.95 -8.30
C LYS A 38 -19.26 -2.68 -9.15
N GLU A 39 -20.39 -2.04 -9.46
CA GLU A 39 -20.40 -0.80 -10.22
C GLU A 39 -19.80 0.38 -9.44
N LYS A 40 -20.09 0.51 -8.15
CA LYS A 40 -19.44 1.51 -7.30
C LYS A 40 -17.93 1.34 -7.25
N TYR A 41 -17.45 0.10 -7.11
CA TYR A 41 -16.03 -0.21 -7.10
C TYR A 41 -15.35 0.08 -8.44
N ARG A 42 -15.97 -0.30 -9.58
CA ARG A 42 -15.44 0.07 -10.91
C ARG A 42 -15.37 1.59 -11.09
N LYS A 43 -16.37 2.34 -10.61
CA LYS A 43 -16.31 3.81 -10.61
C LYS A 43 -15.18 4.34 -9.74
N PHE A 44 -14.98 3.75 -8.55
CA PHE A 44 -13.87 4.11 -7.67
C PHE A 44 -12.52 3.94 -8.38
N ILE A 45 -12.24 2.77 -8.96
CA ILE A 45 -11.00 2.52 -9.70
C ILE A 45 -10.85 3.48 -10.89
N ARG A 46 -11.92 3.76 -11.65
CA ARG A 46 -11.86 4.74 -12.75
C ARG A 46 -11.56 6.17 -12.30
N THR A 47 -12.04 6.56 -11.12
CA THR A 47 -11.84 7.92 -10.59
C THR A 47 -10.44 8.11 -10.01
N TYR A 48 -9.95 7.12 -9.27
CA TYR A 48 -8.71 7.24 -8.50
C TYR A 48 -7.50 6.56 -9.15
N GLY A 49 -7.70 5.83 -10.25
CA GLY A 49 -6.64 5.20 -11.01
C GLY A 49 -6.36 3.76 -10.59
N ASP A 50 -5.30 3.21 -11.17
CA ASP A 50 -4.79 1.88 -10.84
C ASP A 50 -4.13 1.92 -9.45
N LEU A 51 -4.71 1.20 -8.48
CA LEU A 51 -4.19 1.18 -7.12
C LEU A 51 -2.83 0.48 -7.04
N ALA A 52 -2.51 -0.40 -8.00
CA ALA A 52 -1.18 -0.99 -8.09
C ALA A 52 -0.13 0.06 -8.46
N GLU A 53 -0.43 0.99 -9.37
CA GLU A 53 0.46 2.11 -9.68
C GLU A 53 0.69 3.00 -8.46
N LEU A 54 -0.38 3.31 -7.70
CA LEU A 54 -0.24 4.06 -6.45
C LEU A 54 0.63 3.30 -5.43
N SER A 55 0.53 1.97 -5.35
CA SER A 55 1.35 1.16 -4.45
C SER A 55 2.86 1.29 -4.76
N VAL A 56 3.22 1.40 -6.04
CA VAL A 56 4.60 1.62 -6.49
C VAL A 56 5.12 2.98 -6.04
N GLU A 57 4.31 4.04 -6.13
CA GLU A 57 4.70 5.37 -5.62
C GLU A 57 4.96 5.35 -4.10
N PHE A 58 4.13 4.62 -3.33
CA PHE A 58 4.36 4.43 -1.90
C PHE A 58 5.65 3.64 -1.62
N GLU A 59 5.96 2.62 -2.43
CA GLU A 59 7.22 1.89 -2.34
C GLU A 59 8.43 2.78 -2.63
N ILE A 60 8.36 3.63 -3.65
CA ILE A 60 9.41 4.61 -3.98
C ILE A 60 9.63 5.56 -2.80
N ILE A 61 8.57 6.14 -2.24
CA ILE A 61 8.66 7.04 -1.09
C ILE A 61 9.24 6.31 0.13
N ARG A 62 8.79 5.09 0.44
CA ARG A 62 9.37 4.26 1.49
C ARG A 62 10.88 4.07 1.26
N ASN A 63 11.29 3.74 0.05
CA ASN A 63 12.70 3.53 -0.27
C ASN A 63 13.52 4.83 -0.20
N ILE A 64 12.95 5.99 -0.54
CA ILE A 64 13.62 7.29 -0.36
C ILE A 64 13.80 7.59 1.13
N LEU A 65 12.75 7.43 1.93
CA LEU A 65 12.77 7.78 3.36
C LEU A 65 13.65 6.82 4.16
N PHE A 66 13.58 5.52 3.88
CA PHE A 66 14.26 4.49 4.65
C PHE A 66 15.53 3.97 3.97
N GLY A 67 15.69 4.03 2.65
CA GLY A 67 16.83 3.43 1.96
C GLY A 67 18.17 4.15 2.20
N GLY A 68 18.23 5.45 1.92
CA GLY A 68 19.50 6.21 1.95
C GLY A 68 19.55 7.40 2.92
N ASN A 69 18.42 7.78 3.51
CA ASN A 69 18.31 8.94 4.41
C ASN A 69 18.35 8.58 5.90
N ILE A 70 18.37 7.29 6.22
CA ILE A 70 18.50 6.80 7.59
C ILE A 70 19.95 6.34 7.78
N ASP A 71 20.61 6.84 8.83
CA ASP A 71 21.87 6.29 9.30
C ASP A 71 21.60 4.92 9.94
N TRP A 72 21.62 3.89 9.09
CA TRP A 72 21.39 2.51 9.50
C TRP A 72 22.47 2.02 10.47
N GLU A 73 23.67 2.61 10.45
CA GLU A 73 24.73 2.27 11.37
C GLU A 73 24.38 2.75 12.79
N GLU A 74 23.88 3.97 12.92
CA GLU A 74 23.39 4.53 14.19
C GLU A 74 22.12 3.80 14.69
N VAL A 75 21.21 3.44 13.78
CA VAL A 75 20.04 2.59 14.09
C VAL A 75 20.49 1.19 14.55
N SER A 76 21.53 0.62 13.96
CA SER A 76 22.01 -0.72 14.35
C SER A 76 22.70 -0.76 15.71
N LYS A 77 23.30 0.35 16.15
CA LYS A 77 23.93 0.48 17.48
C LYS A 77 22.92 0.56 18.62
N THR A 78 21.65 0.85 18.30
CA THR A 78 20.55 0.89 19.26
C THR A 78 19.67 -0.37 19.22
N LEU A 79 20.00 -1.36 18.39
CA LEU A 79 19.42 -2.72 18.37
C LEU A 79 20.07 -3.60 19.43
#